data_AF-C6HRS8-F1
#
_entry.id   AF-C6HRS8-F1
#
_cell.length_a   1.000
_cell.length_b   1.000
_cell.length_c   1.000
_cell.angle_alpha   90.00
_cell.angle_beta   90.00
_cell.angle_gamma   90.00
#
_symmetry.space_group_name_H-M   'P 1'
#
loop_
_entity.id
_entity.type
_entity.pdbx_description
1 polymer ?
#
loop_
_entity_poly.entity_id
_entity_poly.type
_entity_poly.pdbx_seq_one_letter_code
_entity_poly.pdbx_strand_id
1 'polypeptide(L)'
;MGKPRLIILIRHAQSEGNKNREIHQSIPDHRVKLTQEGQKQALEAGRRLRALLRPEDTLHFFTSPYCRTRETTEGILKSLTSDDPSPSPFPRNTIKVYEEPRLREQDFGNFQPCSAEMERMWQERADYGHFFYRIPNGESAADAYDRISGFNESLWRLFGEESFASWYHFSVEYFEDLRNVNHCEFVIMKKNDDDGKISDDHIYSPNSKAQISDMHNVKYLPLII
;
A
#
# COMPACT_ATOMS: atom_id res chain seq x y z
N MET A 1 -11.25 -2.55 20.70
CA MET A 1 -11.47 -3.59 19.66
C MET A 1 -10.50 -4.71 19.98
N GLY A 2 -10.86 -5.99 19.81
CA GLY A 2 -9.89 -7.08 20.01
C GLY A 2 -8.83 -7.08 18.89
N LYS A 3 -7.69 -7.76 19.10
CA LYS A 3 -6.67 -7.96 18.05
C LYS A 3 -7.30 -8.60 16.81
N PRO A 4 -7.06 -8.06 15.60
CA PRO A 4 -7.55 -8.68 14.39
C PRO A 4 -6.82 -10.01 14.15
N ARG A 5 -7.52 -10.94 13.50
CA ARG A 5 -6.93 -12.19 13.03
C ARG A 5 -5.96 -11.95 11.87
N LEU A 6 -6.28 -10.98 11.02
CA LEU A 6 -5.51 -10.62 9.83
C LEU A 6 -5.29 -9.10 9.79
N ILE A 7 -4.10 -8.68 9.37
CA ILE A 7 -3.89 -7.39 8.70
C ILE A 7 -3.45 -7.66 7.28
N ILE A 8 -4.02 -6.95 6.32
CA ILE A 8 -3.79 -7.19 4.90
C ILE A 8 -3.38 -5.88 4.25
N LEU A 9 -2.14 -5.81 3.82
CA LEU A 9 -1.63 -4.68 3.08
C LEU A 9 -1.85 -4.92 1.58
N ILE A 10 -2.43 -3.94 0.90
CA ILE A 10 -2.77 -4.01 -0.53
C ILE A 10 -2.23 -2.76 -1.21
N ARG A 11 -1.28 -2.92 -2.14
CA ARG A 11 -0.85 -1.78 -2.98
C ARG A 11 -1.98 -1.38 -3.92
N HIS A 12 -2.15 -0.07 -4.18
CA HIS A 12 -3.13 0.40 -5.16
C HIS A 12 -2.95 -0.25 -6.54
N ALA A 13 -4.04 -0.28 -7.30
CA ALA A 13 -4.06 -0.78 -8.67
C ALA A 13 -3.28 0.13 -9.64
N GLN A 14 -3.03 -0.30 -10.88
CA GLN A 14 -2.28 0.48 -11.85
C GLN A 14 -2.87 1.89 -12.05
N SER A 15 -2.05 2.92 -11.81
CA SER A 15 -2.41 4.32 -12.03
C SER A 15 -1.95 4.82 -13.41
N GLU A 16 -2.53 5.95 -13.84
CA GLU A 16 -2.05 6.65 -15.03
C GLU A 16 -0.56 6.99 -14.92
N GLY A 17 -0.08 7.32 -13.71
CA GLY A 17 1.32 7.66 -13.43
C GLY A 17 2.25 6.45 -13.49
N ASN A 18 1.75 5.25 -13.16
CA ASN A 18 2.50 4.01 -13.38
C ASN A 18 2.67 3.69 -14.87
N LYS A 19 1.69 4.05 -15.70
CA LYS A 19 1.72 3.83 -17.14
C LYS A 19 2.53 4.91 -17.88
N ASN A 20 2.39 6.17 -17.46
CA ASN A 20 3.12 7.30 -18.01
C ASN A 20 3.56 8.23 -16.88
N ARG A 21 4.87 8.27 -16.61
CA ARG A 21 5.45 9.11 -15.54
C ARG A 21 5.37 10.60 -15.85
N GLU A 22 5.26 10.99 -17.13
CA GLU A 22 5.22 12.39 -17.56
C GLU A 22 3.99 13.14 -17.03
N ILE A 23 2.93 12.45 -16.64
CA ILE A 23 1.74 13.11 -16.09
C ILE A 23 2.07 13.88 -14.82
N HIS A 24 3.10 13.48 -14.06
CA HIS A 24 3.54 14.16 -12.84
C HIS A 24 4.17 15.53 -13.10
N GLN A 25 4.36 15.92 -14.36
CA GLN A 25 4.74 17.28 -14.76
C GLN A 25 3.55 18.26 -14.73
N SER A 26 2.31 17.76 -14.75
CA SER A 26 1.11 18.60 -14.91
C SER A 26 -0.05 18.22 -13.99
N ILE A 27 -0.09 16.98 -13.52
CA ILE A 27 -1.09 16.46 -12.59
C ILE A 27 -0.42 16.26 -11.23
N PRO A 28 -0.89 16.94 -10.17
CA PRO A 28 -0.41 16.70 -8.81
C PRO A 28 -0.59 15.22 -8.42
N ASP A 29 0.40 14.61 -7.76
CA ASP A 29 0.41 13.16 -7.52
C ASP A 29 -0.87 12.66 -6.82
N HIS A 30 -1.36 13.40 -5.82
CA HIS A 30 -2.59 13.07 -5.10
C HIS A 30 -3.86 12.98 -5.97
N ARG A 31 -3.85 13.57 -7.18
CA ARG A 31 -4.98 13.58 -8.13
C ARG A 31 -4.87 12.53 -9.23
N VAL A 32 -3.74 11.82 -9.32
CA VAL A 32 -3.54 10.78 -10.34
C VAL A 32 -4.55 9.65 -10.15
N LYS A 33 -5.23 9.28 -11.24
CA LYS A 33 -6.31 8.29 -11.25
C LYS A 33 -5.82 6.90 -11.64
N LEU A 34 -6.68 5.91 -11.48
CA LEU A 34 -6.48 4.56 -12.02
C LEU A 34 -6.66 4.54 -13.53
N THR A 35 -5.93 3.64 -14.18
CA THR A 35 -6.24 3.26 -15.56
C THR A 35 -7.48 2.36 -15.60
N GLN A 36 -8.04 2.12 -16.79
CA GLN A 36 -9.09 1.11 -16.97
C GLN A 36 -8.63 -0.29 -16.51
N GLU A 37 -7.34 -0.61 -16.69
CA GLU A 37 -6.77 -1.86 -16.20
C GLU A 37 -6.68 -1.86 -14.67
N GLY A 38 -6.26 -0.75 -14.06
CA GLY A 38 -6.27 -0.58 -12.61
C GLY A 38 -7.67 -0.78 -12.00
N GLN A 39 -8.72 -0.31 -12.66
CA GLN A 39 -10.09 -0.55 -12.20
C GLN A 39 -10.45 -2.04 -12.19
N LYS A 40 -10.02 -2.81 -13.21
CA LYS A 40 -10.22 -4.27 -13.23
C LYS A 40 -9.42 -4.97 -12.15
N GLN A 41 -8.16 -4.56 -11.93
CA GLN A 41 -7.31 -5.09 -10.86
C GLN A 41 -7.94 -4.90 -9.48
N ALA A 42 -8.53 -3.72 -9.21
CA ALA A 42 -9.21 -3.43 -7.96
C ALA A 42 -10.46 -4.31 -7.74
N LEU A 43 -11.27 -4.52 -8.78
CA LEU A 43 -12.40 -5.45 -8.72
C LEU A 43 -11.95 -6.89 -8.47
N GLU A 44 -10.87 -7.32 -9.12
CA GLU A 44 -10.35 -8.67 -8.91
C GLU A 44 -9.74 -8.85 -7.52
N ALA A 45 -9.10 -7.80 -6.98
CA ALA A 45 -8.63 -7.78 -5.61
C ALA A 45 -9.78 -7.97 -4.62
N GLY A 46 -10.93 -7.31 -4.80
CA GLY A 46 -12.06 -7.50 -3.89
C GLY A 46 -12.68 -8.90 -3.94
N ARG A 47 -12.71 -9.57 -5.11
CA ARG A 47 -13.10 -10.99 -5.19
C ARG A 47 -12.13 -11.90 -4.44
N ARG A 48 -10.82 -11.70 -4.63
CA ARG A 48 -9.78 -12.46 -3.92
C ARG A 48 -9.84 -12.22 -2.42
N LEU A 49 -10.06 -10.98 -1.99
CA LEU A 49 -10.22 -10.62 -0.58
C LEU A 49 -11.44 -11.32 0.03
N ARG A 50 -12.58 -11.33 -0.67
CA ARG A 50 -13.78 -12.05 -0.23
C ARG A 50 -13.51 -13.53 0.02
N ALA A 51 -12.73 -14.18 -0.83
CA ALA A 51 -12.38 -15.60 -0.70
C ALA A 51 -11.44 -15.90 0.49
N LEU A 52 -10.69 -14.91 0.97
CA LEU A 52 -9.74 -15.03 2.08
C LEU A 52 -10.40 -14.83 3.47
N LEU A 53 -11.47 -14.04 3.51
CA LEU A 53 -12.14 -13.63 4.74
C LEU A 53 -13.16 -14.68 5.21
N ARG A 54 -13.40 -14.69 6.53
CA ARG A 54 -14.45 -15.50 7.16
C ARG A 54 -15.72 -14.66 7.32
N PRO A 55 -16.93 -15.23 7.21
CA PRO A 55 -18.18 -14.47 7.35
C PRO A 55 -18.32 -13.67 8.65
N GLU A 56 -17.68 -14.12 9.73
CA GLU A 56 -17.65 -13.46 11.03
C GLU A 56 -16.61 -12.33 11.16
N ASP A 57 -15.72 -12.14 10.17
CA ASP A 57 -14.72 -11.09 10.19
C ASP A 57 -15.38 -9.70 10.13
N THR A 58 -14.94 -8.79 11.00
CA THR A 58 -15.29 -7.37 10.94
C THR A 58 -14.23 -6.60 10.15
N LEU A 59 -14.64 -5.85 9.14
CA LEU A 59 -13.71 -5.23 8.19
C LEU A 59 -13.57 -3.73 8.43
N HIS A 60 -12.33 -3.30 8.67
CA HIS A 60 -11.91 -1.91 8.72
C HIS A 60 -10.87 -1.70 7.61
N PHE A 61 -11.10 -0.71 6.74
CA PHE A 61 -10.16 -0.29 5.71
C PHE A 61 -9.52 1.03 6.11
N PHE A 62 -8.22 1.16 5.95
CA PHE A 62 -7.47 2.40 6.01
C PHE A 62 -6.89 2.68 4.63
N THR A 63 -7.22 3.84 4.07
CA THR A 63 -6.82 4.21 2.71
C THR A 63 -6.16 5.58 2.72
N SER A 64 -5.15 5.77 1.86
CA SER A 64 -4.57 7.10 1.69
C SER A 64 -5.56 8.06 1.01
N PRO A 65 -5.40 9.38 1.16
CA PRO A 65 -6.27 10.38 0.53
C PRO A 65 -6.08 10.52 -0.99
N TYR A 66 -5.17 9.75 -1.61
CA TYR A 66 -4.88 9.88 -3.03
C TYR A 66 -5.98 9.26 -3.90
N CYS A 67 -6.28 9.86 -5.05
CA CYS A 67 -7.33 9.40 -5.94
C CYS A 67 -7.17 7.91 -6.31
N ARG A 68 -5.97 7.48 -6.71
CA ARG A 68 -5.68 6.07 -7.03
C ARG A 68 -5.95 5.08 -5.88
N THR A 69 -5.69 5.44 -4.63
CA THR A 69 -5.96 4.56 -3.47
C THR A 69 -7.45 4.55 -3.14
N ARG A 70 -8.14 5.70 -3.21
CA ARG A 70 -9.59 5.78 -3.05
C ARG A 70 -10.32 4.95 -4.11
N GLU A 71 -9.98 5.13 -5.38
CA GLU A 71 -10.56 4.37 -6.50
C GLU A 71 -10.27 2.86 -6.38
N THR A 72 -9.08 2.48 -5.93
CA THR A 72 -8.77 1.05 -5.67
C THR A 72 -9.64 0.52 -4.53
N THR A 73 -9.78 1.27 -3.45
CA THR A 73 -10.61 0.89 -2.27
C THR A 73 -12.06 0.70 -2.70
N GLU A 74 -12.61 1.62 -3.49
CA GLU A 74 -13.98 1.51 -4.00
C GLU A 74 -14.16 0.31 -4.95
N GLY A 75 -13.18 0.02 -5.81
CA GLY A 75 -13.20 -1.18 -6.65
C GLY A 75 -13.18 -2.49 -5.84
N ILE A 76 -12.37 -2.53 -4.79
CA ILE A 76 -12.33 -3.66 -3.84
C ILE A 76 -13.69 -3.81 -3.17
N LEU A 77 -14.22 -2.74 -2.57
CA LEU A 77 -15.51 -2.78 -1.87
C LEU A 77 -16.65 -3.19 -2.81
N LYS A 78 -16.68 -2.66 -4.03
CA LYS A 78 -17.74 -2.97 -5.01
C LYS A 78 -17.89 -4.47 -5.28
N SER A 79 -16.79 -5.19 -5.40
CA SER A 79 -16.81 -6.65 -5.66
C SER A 79 -16.89 -7.47 -4.38
N LEU A 80 -16.24 -7.01 -3.31
CA LEU A 80 -16.28 -7.64 -1.97
C LEU A 80 -17.71 -7.69 -1.42
N THR A 81 -18.48 -6.62 -1.60
CA THR A 81 -19.86 -6.50 -1.09
C THR A 81 -20.92 -6.84 -2.13
N SER A 82 -20.52 -7.37 -3.28
CA SER A 82 -21.45 -7.72 -4.36
C SER A 82 -22.22 -9.01 -4.04
N ASP A 83 -23.47 -9.08 -4.48
CA ASP A 83 -24.27 -10.31 -4.44
C ASP A 83 -23.99 -11.27 -5.61
N ASP A 84 -23.00 -10.96 -6.45
CA ASP A 84 -22.53 -11.81 -7.55
C ASP A 84 -21.21 -12.51 -7.18
N PRO A 85 -21.10 -13.86 -7.33
CA PRO A 85 -22.12 -14.81 -7.79
C PRO A 85 -23.12 -15.25 -6.72
N SER A 86 -22.93 -14.82 -5.47
CA SER A 86 -23.85 -15.07 -4.36
C SER A 86 -23.82 -13.90 -3.37
N PRO A 87 -24.87 -13.73 -2.53
CA PRO A 87 -24.91 -12.66 -1.53
C PRO A 87 -23.64 -12.58 -0.69
N SER A 88 -23.08 -11.37 -0.56
CA SER A 88 -21.87 -11.19 0.25
C SER A 88 -22.19 -11.25 1.74
N PRO A 89 -21.40 -11.98 2.56
CA PRO A 89 -21.51 -11.90 4.01
C PRO A 89 -21.00 -10.56 4.56
N PHE A 90 -20.46 -9.67 3.71
CA PHE A 90 -19.95 -8.35 4.07
C PHE A 90 -20.79 -7.22 3.46
N PRO A 91 -22.00 -6.93 3.98
CA PRO A 91 -22.79 -5.80 3.51
C PRO A 91 -22.04 -4.48 3.66
N ARG A 92 -22.11 -3.59 2.67
CA ARG A 92 -21.33 -2.34 2.63
C ARG A 92 -21.48 -1.46 3.87
N ASN A 93 -22.66 -1.43 4.50
CA ASN A 93 -22.93 -0.64 5.69
C ASN A 93 -22.26 -1.17 6.98
N THR A 94 -21.77 -2.41 6.98
CA THR A 94 -21.03 -3.00 8.10
C THR A 94 -19.52 -2.70 8.04
N ILE A 95 -19.02 -2.28 6.88
CA ILE A 95 -17.60 -2.01 6.64
C ILE A 95 -17.28 -0.55 6.94
N LYS A 96 -16.25 -0.33 7.76
CA LYS A 96 -15.73 1.00 8.05
C LYS A 96 -14.54 1.32 7.16
N VAL A 97 -14.52 2.55 6.62
CA VAL A 97 -13.41 3.05 5.80
C VAL A 97 -12.91 4.33 6.43
N TYR A 98 -11.61 4.37 6.68
CA TYR A 98 -10.89 5.48 7.29
C TYR A 98 -9.90 6.02 6.28
N GLU A 99 -9.89 7.34 6.13
CA GLU A 99 -8.85 8.01 5.37
C GLU A 99 -7.69 8.38 6.29
N GLU A 100 -6.49 7.96 5.92
CA GLU A 100 -5.28 8.17 6.70
C GLU A 100 -4.22 8.87 5.85
N PRO A 101 -4.02 10.19 6.03
CA PRO A 101 -2.99 10.95 5.33
C PRO A 101 -1.57 10.41 5.55
N ARG A 102 -1.34 9.68 6.64
CA ARG A 102 -0.06 9.01 6.91
C ARG A 102 0.19 7.76 6.08
N LEU A 103 -0.76 7.30 5.25
CA LEU A 103 -0.59 6.20 4.30
C LEU A 103 -0.29 6.67 2.86
N ARG A 104 -0.13 7.97 2.64
CA ARG A 104 0.20 8.50 1.31
C ARG A 104 1.57 7.99 0.83
N GLU A 105 1.76 7.99 -0.49
CA GLU A 105 3.04 7.69 -1.13
C GLU A 105 4.18 8.58 -0.61
N GLN A 106 5.44 8.13 -0.72
CA GLN A 106 6.60 9.01 -0.56
C GLN A 106 6.46 10.24 -1.48
N ASP A 107 6.61 11.44 -0.93
CA ASP A 107 6.55 12.66 -1.74
C ASP A 107 7.81 12.81 -2.62
N PHE A 108 7.62 13.01 -3.93
CA PHE A 108 8.68 13.23 -4.91
C PHE A 108 8.82 14.70 -5.32
N GLY A 109 8.27 15.62 -4.53
CA GLY A 109 8.19 17.04 -4.86
C GLY A 109 6.92 17.40 -5.62
N ASN A 110 6.69 18.71 -5.79
CA ASN A 110 5.43 19.26 -6.32
C ASN A 110 5.09 18.75 -7.74
N PHE A 111 5.89 19.13 -8.73
CA PHE A 111 5.83 18.62 -10.10
C PHE A 111 7.19 18.03 -10.43
N GLN A 112 7.20 16.86 -11.05
CA GLN A 112 8.45 16.20 -11.41
C GLN A 112 9.03 16.89 -12.65
N PRO A 113 10.35 17.17 -12.67
CA PRO A 113 10.98 17.88 -13.78
C PRO A 113 11.08 17.00 -15.04
N CYS A 114 11.61 17.57 -16.13
CA CYS A 114 11.81 16.83 -17.37
C CYS A 114 12.75 15.63 -17.19
N SER A 115 12.72 14.70 -18.15
CA SER A 115 13.37 13.38 -18.03
C SER A 115 14.85 13.45 -17.64
N ALA A 116 15.62 14.41 -18.18
CA ALA A 116 17.06 14.51 -17.92
C ALA A 116 17.41 14.93 -16.49
N GLU A 117 16.63 15.85 -15.89
CA GLU A 117 16.82 16.24 -14.48
C GLU A 117 16.36 15.13 -13.55
N MET A 118 15.24 14.48 -13.91
CA MET A 118 14.73 13.33 -13.19
C MET A 118 15.76 12.19 -13.15
N GLU A 119 16.38 11.86 -14.29
CA GLU A 119 17.39 10.81 -14.42
C GLU A 119 18.63 11.07 -13.56
N ARG A 120 19.13 12.30 -13.53
CA ARG A 120 20.24 12.69 -12.63
C ARG A 120 19.88 12.49 -11.16
N MET A 121 18.68 12.92 -10.76
CA MET A 121 18.20 12.74 -9.39
C MET A 121 18.06 11.25 -9.03
N TRP A 122 17.59 10.40 -9.94
CA TRP A 122 17.51 8.95 -9.71
C TRP A 122 18.88 8.30 -9.55
N GLN A 123 19.86 8.73 -10.34
CA GLN A 123 21.24 8.26 -10.24
C GLN A 123 21.85 8.67 -8.90
N GLU A 124 21.74 9.94 -8.54
CA GLU A 124 22.23 10.45 -7.25
C GLU A 124 21.57 9.72 -6.07
N ARG A 125 20.26 9.48 -6.16
CA ARG A 125 19.52 8.70 -5.15
C ARG A 125 20.05 7.28 -5.02
N ALA A 126 20.35 6.61 -6.13
CA ALA A 126 20.87 5.25 -6.14
C ALA A 126 22.30 5.19 -5.56
N ASP A 127 23.13 6.19 -5.86
CA ASP A 127 24.51 6.27 -5.37
C ASP A 127 24.60 6.67 -3.88
N TYR A 128 23.68 7.51 -3.41
CA TYR A 128 23.63 7.96 -2.01
C TYR A 128 23.00 6.94 -1.06
N GLY A 129 21.99 6.20 -1.54
CA GLY A 129 21.18 5.28 -0.74
C GLY A 129 19.73 5.75 -0.62
N HIS A 130 18.78 4.85 -0.95
CA HIS A 130 17.38 5.21 -1.09
C HIS A 130 16.71 5.64 0.22
N PHE A 131 17.16 5.09 1.35
CA PHE A 131 16.55 5.33 2.66
C PHE A 131 16.77 6.77 3.13
N PHE A 132 18.01 7.27 3.02
CA PHE A 132 18.40 8.57 3.55
C PHE A 132 18.40 9.70 2.51
N TYR A 133 18.42 9.39 1.21
CA TYR A 133 18.38 10.43 0.18
C TYR A 133 17.09 11.25 0.27
N ARG A 134 17.24 12.58 0.37
CA ARG A 134 16.12 13.51 0.43
C ARG A 134 15.85 14.12 -0.94
N ILE A 135 14.66 13.86 -1.48
CA ILE A 135 14.23 14.43 -2.75
C ILE A 135 13.96 15.93 -2.60
N PRO A 136 14.40 16.79 -3.53
CA PRO A 136 14.09 18.21 -3.50
C PRO A 136 12.59 18.50 -3.41
N ASN A 137 12.17 19.28 -2.41
CA ASN A 137 10.77 19.56 -2.09
C ASN A 137 9.91 18.32 -1.78
N GLY A 138 10.52 17.16 -1.57
CA GLY A 138 9.85 15.90 -1.27
C GLY A 138 10.28 15.28 0.06
N GLU A 139 10.05 13.98 0.19
CA GLU A 139 10.37 13.15 1.35
C GLU A 139 11.58 12.25 1.04
N SER A 140 12.38 11.93 2.06
CA SER A 140 13.24 10.73 2.07
C SER A 140 12.43 9.49 2.48
N ALA A 141 12.97 8.29 2.30
CA ALA A 141 12.26 7.10 2.81
C ALA A 141 12.24 7.05 4.34
N ALA A 142 13.23 7.66 5.01
CA ALA A 142 13.23 7.85 6.46
C ALA A 142 12.07 8.74 6.94
N ASP A 143 11.74 9.83 6.24
CA ASP A 143 10.57 10.66 6.58
C ASP A 143 9.27 9.87 6.42
N ALA A 144 9.16 9.08 5.34
CA ALA A 144 8.00 8.22 5.11
C ALA A 144 7.88 7.13 6.20
N TYR A 145 9.01 6.53 6.62
CA TYR A 145 9.07 5.55 7.69
C TYR A 145 8.59 6.12 9.02
N ASP A 146 9.06 7.31 9.41
CA ASP A 146 8.67 7.96 10.66
C ASP A 146 7.15 8.26 10.71
N ARG A 147 6.61 8.78 9.60
CA ARG A 147 5.18 9.01 9.43
C ARG A 147 4.34 7.74 9.58
N ILE A 148 4.75 6.65 8.94
CA ILE A 148 4.06 5.36 9.01
C ILE A 148 4.16 4.76 10.41
N SER A 149 5.28 4.96 11.11
CA SER A 149 5.46 4.52 12.49
C SER A 149 4.41 5.15 13.42
N GLY A 150 4.12 6.44 13.26
CA GLY A 150 3.05 7.10 14.00
C GLY A 150 1.64 6.57 13.68
N PHE A 151 1.38 6.14 12.44
CA PHE A 151 0.14 5.44 12.10
C PHE A 151 0.05 4.08 12.80
N ASN A 152 1.14 3.29 12.76
CA ASN A 152 1.19 1.99 13.40
C ASN A 152 0.87 2.11 14.90
N GLU A 153 1.43 3.09 15.62
CA GLU A 153 1.07 3.34 17.02
C GLU A 153 -0.44 3.60 17.21
N SER A 154 -1.04 4.39 16.32
CA SER A 154 -2.47 4.71 16.38
C SER A 154 -3.32 3.45 16.16
N LEU A 155 -2.90 2.61 15.21
CA LEU A 155 -3.54 1.34 14.89
C LEU A 155 -3.46 0.35 16.07
N TRP A 156 -2.31 0.26 16.74
CA TRP A 156 -2.14 -0.60 17.92
C TRP A 156 -2.99 -0.18 19.11
N ARG A 157 -3.12 1.13 19.36
CA ARG A 157 -4.03 1.64 20.39
C ARG A 157 -5.49 1.26 20.09
N LEU A 158 -5.90 1.20 18.82
CA LEU A 158 -7.24 0.71 18.44
C LEU A 158 -7.45 -0.77 18.79
N PHE A 159 -6.38 -1.58 18.73
CA PHE A 159 -6.39 -2.99 19.14
C PHE A 159 -6.31 -3.20 20.66
N GLY A 160 -6.18 -2.13 21.45
CA GLY A 160 -6.12 -2.19 22.91
C GLY A 160 -4.77 -2.62 23.49
N GLU A 161 -3.67 -2.40 22.77
CA GLU A 161 -2.30 -2.67 23.23
C GLU A 161 -1.63 -1.41 23.81
N GLU A 162 -0.92 -1.56 24.94
CA GLU A 162 0.00 -0.55 25.48
C GLU A 162 1.42 -0.70 24.91
N SER A 163 1.79 -1.90 24.42
CA SER A 163 3.12 -2.19 23.87
C SER A 163 3.14 -2.24 22.34
N PHE A 164 4.05 -1.49 21.75
CA PHE A 164 4.24 -1.42 20.30
C PHE A 164 4.93 -2.68 19.75
N ALA A 165 4.33 -3.31 18.74
CA ALA A 165 5.03 -4.24 17.87
C ALA A 165 5.18 -3.58 16.49
N SER A 166 6.38 -3.18 16.10
CA SER A 166 6.59 -2.64 14.75
C SER A 166 6.46 -3.79 13.76
N TRP A 167 5.44 -3.73 12.90
CA TRP A 167 5.60 -4.29 11.57
C TRP A 167 6.69 -3.45 10.90
N TYR A 168 7.66 -4.04 10.23
CA TYR A 168 8.85 -3.35 9.68
C TYR A 168 10.01 -3.04 10.65
N HIS A 169 10.40 -3.97 11.53
CA HIS A 169 11.79 -3.99 12.04
C HIS A 169 12.76 -4.48 10.96
N PHE A 170 12.72 -3.86 9.79
CA PHE A 170 13.70 -4.05 8.76
C PHE A 170 14.92 -3.21 9.11
N SER A 171 16.08 -3.86 9.13
CA SER A 171 17.35 -3.12 9.04
C SER A 171 17.31 -2.25 7.78
N VAL A 172 17.98 -1.10 7.81
CA VAL A 172 18.07 -0.21 6.64
C VAL A 172 18.61 -0.97 5.43
N GLU A 173 19.56 -1.88 5.65
CA GLU A 173 20.16 -2.75 4.64
C GLU A 173 19.11 -3.65 3.98
N TYR A 174 18.25 -4.30 4.77
CA TYR A 174 17.14 -5.09 4.26
C TYR A 174 16.15 -4.23 3.48
N PHE A 175 15.83 -3.02 3.95
CA PHE A 175 15.03 -2.06 3.18
C PHE A 175 15.72 -1.72 1.85
N GLU A 176 17.06 -1.70 1.81
CA GLU A 176 17.80 -1.44 0.59
C GLU A 176 17.58 -2.52 -0.49
N ASP A 177 17.39 -3.77 -0.07
CA ASP A 177 17.21 -4.92 -0.94
C ASP A 177 15.74 -5.26 -1.27
N LEU A 178 14.78 -4.56 -0.67
CA LEU A 178 13.37 -4.84 -0.87
C LEU A 178 12.91 -4.57 -2.31
N ARG A 179 12.19 -5.56 -2.88
CA ARG A 179 11.45 -5.37 -4.14
C ARG A 179 10.19 -4.53 -3.93
N ASN A 180 9.70 -3.99 -5.03
CA ASN A 180 8.36 -3.40 -5.06
C ASN A 180 7.26 -4.45 -4.95
N VAL A 181 6.24 -4.12 -4.16
CA VAL A 181 4.97 -4.85 -4.11
C VAL A 181 4.22 -4.61 -5.41
N ASN A 182 3.65 -5.64 -6.03
CA ASN A 182 2.89 -5.50 -7.27
C ASN A 182 1.53 -4.83 -7.03
N HIS A 183 0.90 -4.32 -8.09
CA HIS A 183 -0.44 -3.76 -8.01
C HIS A 183 -1.44 -4.78 -7.46
N CYS A 184 -2.20 -4.40 -6.44
CA CYS A 184 -3.16 -5.27 -5.77
C CYS A 184 -2.58 -6.62 -5.28
N GLU A 185 -1.28 -6.68 -5.00
CA GLU A 185 -0.66 -7.80 -4.28
C GLU A 185 -0.96 -7.68 -2.79
N PHE A 186 -1.22 -8.83 -2.15
CA PHE A 186 -1.57 -8.89 -0.72
C PHE A 186 -0.34 -9.30 0.08
N VAL A 187 0.02 -8.47 1.05
CA VAL A 187 0.95 -8.84 2.12
C VAL A 187 0.10 -9.09 3.36
N ILE A 188 0.07 -10.33 3.82
CA ILE A 188 -0.85 -10.76 4.88
C ILE A 188 -0.05 -11.02 6.16
N MET A 189 -0.48 -10.40 7.24
CA MET A 189 0.01 -10.63 8.58
C MET A 189 -1.07 -11.35 9.37
N LYS A 190 -0.71 -12.48 10.00
CA LYS A 190 -1.66 -13.29 10.77
C LYS A 190 -1.34 -13.23 12.24
N LYS A 191 -2.40 -13.20 13.05
CA LYS A 191 -2.28 -13.43 14.47
C LYS A 191 -1.96 -14.91 14.71
N ASN A 192 -0.89 -15.17 15.46
CA ASN A 192 -0.56 -16.48 15.98
C ASN A 192 -1.51 -16.82 17.13
N ASP A 193 -2.11 -18.01 17.08
CA ASP A 193 -3.08 -18.46 18.08
C ASP A 193 -2.41 -18.79 19.42
N ASP A 194 -1.11 -19.14 19.43
CA ASP A 194 -0.38 -19.56 20.63
C ASP A 194 0.01 -18.38 21.54
N ASP A 195 0.55 -17.29 20.97
CA ASP A 195 1.05 -16.14 21.73
C ASP A 195 0.30 -14.83 21.44
N GLY A 196 -0.67 -14.86 20.53
CA GLY A 196 -1.47 -13.70 20.15
C GLY A 196 -0.70 -12.58 19.46
N LYS A 197 0.55 -12.83 19.05
CA LYS A 197 1.36 -11.88 18.26
C LYS A 197 0.96 -11.93 16.80
N ILE A 198 1.21 -10.85 16.09
CA ILE A 198 0.94 -10.76 14.66
C ILE A 198 2.27 -10.85 13.95
N SER A 199 2.43 -11.85 13.08
CA SER A 199 3.65 -12.10 12.30
C SER A 199 3.34 -12.19 10.81
N ASP A 200 4.32 -11.81 9.99
CA ASP A 200 4.25 -11.89 8.54
C ASP A 200 4.04 -13.34 8.10
N ASP A 201 2.96 -13.61 7.37
CA ASP A 201 2.63 -14.94 6.89
C ASP A 201 2.38 -14.85 5.37
N HIS A 202 3.49 -14.78 4.64
CA HIS A 202 3.61 -14.86 3.19
C HIS A 202 3.05 -13.69 2.36
N ILE A 203 3.79 -13.39 1.29
CA ILE A 203 3.31 -12.61 0.16
C ILE A 203 2.42 -13.54 -0.67
N TYR A 204 1.12 -13.27 -0.75
CA TYR A 204 0.23 -14.04 -1.63
C TYR A 204 0.30 -13.47 -3.06
N SER A 205 1.01 -14.16 -3.95
CA SER A 205 1.07 -13.83 -5.38
C SER A 205 0.80 -15.06 -6.24
N PRO A 206 -0.32 -15.11 -6.99
CA PRO A 206 -0.61 -16.25 -7.87
C PRO A 206 0.29 -16.33 -9.12
N ASN A 207 1.19 -15.36 -9.36
CA ASN A 207 2.05 -15.29 -10.55
C ASN A 207 3.45 -14.71 -10.27
N SER A 208 4.18 -15.24 -9.29
CA SER A 208 5.56 -14.79 -9.03
C SER A 208 6.58 -15.43 -9.99
N LYS A 209 6.58 -14.96 -11.25
CA LYS A 209 7.82 -14.84 -12.04
C LYS A 209 8.04 -13.37 -12.32
N ALA A 210 8.50 -12.63 -11.32
CA ALA A 210 9.03 -11.30 -11.54
C ALA A 210 10.52 -11.45 -11.84
N GLN A 211 10.90 -11.16 -13.09
CA GLN A 211 12.29 -10.96 -13.48
C GLN A 211 12.85 -9.75 -12.71
N ILE A 212 14.03 -9.92 -12.12
CA ILE A 212 14.87 -8.81 -11.67
C ILE A 212 15.44 -8.21 -12.94
N SER A 213 14.73 -7.26 -13.54
CA SER A 213 15.28 -6.41 -14.57
C SER A 213 14.48 -5.12 -14.60
N ASP A 214 14.90 -4.14 -13.80
CA ASP A 214 15.00 -2.76 -14.24
C ASP A 214 15.86 -1.98 -13.24
N MET A 215 16.92 -1.37 -13.77
CA MET A 215 18.05 -0.74 -13.07
C MET A 215 17.70 0.58 -12.34
N HIS A 216 16.44 0.76 -11.91
CA HIS A 216 15.94 1.96 -11.24
C HIS A 216 14.96 1.57 -10.12
N ASN A 217 15.50 1.18 -8.96
CA ASN A 217 14.74 0.75 -7.77
C ASN A 217 13.82 1.87 -7.23
N VAL A 218 12.56 1.93 -7.65
CA VAL A 218 11.60 2.91 -7.12
C VAL A 218 10.76 2.32 -5.98
N LYS A 219 11.12 2.59 -4.74
CA LYS A 219 10.45 2.06 -3.53
C LYS A 219 9.19 2.86 -3.19
N TYR A 220 8.07 2.44 -3.77
CA TYR A 220 6.72 3.01 -3.59
C TYR A 220 5.91 2.15 -2.59
N LEU A 221 5.31 2.74 -1.56
CA LEU A 221 4.37 2.04 -0.66
C LEU A 221 3.15 2.92 -0.27
N PRO A 222 2.26 3.24 -1.22
CA PRO A 222 0.90 3.61 -0.90
C PRO A 222 0.13 2.30 -0.67
N LEU A 223 0.04 1.90 0.60
CA LEU A 223 -0.68 0.72 1.02
C LEU A 223 -2.11 1.11 1.43
N ILE A 224 -3.06 0.28 1.02
CA ILE A 224 -4.38 0.15 1.65
C ILE A 224 -4.19 -0.92 2.73
N ILE A 225 -4.69 -0.67 3.94
CA ILE A 225 -4.55 -1.56 5.10
C ILE A 225 -5.93 -2.02 5.56
#